data_AF-A0A2E0AHF0-F1
#
_entry.id   AF-A0A2E0AHF0-F1
#
_cell.length_a   1.000
_cell.length_b   1.000
_cell.length_c   1.000
_cell.angle_alpha   90.00
_cell.angle_beta   90.00
_cell.angle_gamma   90.00
#
_symmetry.space_group_name_H-M   'P 1'
#
loop_
_entity.id
_entity.type
_entity.pdbx_description
1 polymer ?
#
loop_
_entity_poly.entity_id
_entity_poly.type
_entity_poly.pdbx_seq_one_letter_code
_entity_poly.pdbx_strand_id
1 'polypeptide(L)'
;MGTTRLVSRRRQDQGLKWARIAMAVLATVGVIDTGSITLKRWGLLGNLTCPMGADGCDKVLNSAWGTLPGLDLPLSLIGVLAYGAVLLMAVLPLLPGLQENKADLSRRTWWGLFSVSLAMAVFSLVLVGLMVFKIEAFCFFCVLSAVLSLALFVLSIVGGGWDDPGLLVFRGILLALAVLLGGLIWASVVDPNRQQASIGPGAPEPVITVSSPAKVALAEHLTNSGAVIYTAYWCSHCTDQKKMFGKEASQKLKIVECAPDGRNSETSLCQRKGIEGFPSWEINGKLDSGVKPLDRLAELSGYKGPTDF
;
A
#
# COMPACT_ATOMS: atom_id res chain seq x y z
N MET A 1 -69.23 -8.92 10.90
CA MET A 1 -68.17 -9.85 11.35
C MET A 1 -66.82 -9.22 11.05
N GLY A 2 -66.34 -8.36 11.95
CA GLY A 2 -65.00 -7.81 11.89
C GLY A 2 -64.11 -8.57 12.86
N THR A 3 -63.19 -9.38 12.34
CA THR A 3 -62.07 -9.89 13.12
C THR A 3 -60.78 -9.51 12.40
N THR A 4 -60.42 -8.24 12.54
CA THR A 4 -59.07 -7.75 12.27
C THR A 4 -58.14 -8.45 13.26
N ARG A 5 -57.52 -9.56 12.85
CA ARG A 5 -56.37 -10.13 13.57
C ARG A 5 -55.19 -9.16 13.40
N LEU A 6 -55.09 -8.23 14.35
CA LEU A 6 -53.80 -7.70 14.78
C LEU A 6 -53.02 -8.85 15.45
N VAL A 7 -51.67 -8.76 15.44
CA VAL A 7 -50.64 -9.70 15.95
C VAL A 7 -49.97 -10.47 14.79
N SER A 8 -48.74 -10.17 14.35
CA SER A 8 -47.58 -9.75 15.14
C SER A 8 -46.69 -8.74 14.41
N ARG A 9 -46.56 -7.54 14.99
CA ARG A 9 -45.40 -6.64 14.81
C ARG A 9 -44.20 -7.27 15.52
N ARG A 10 -43.73 -8.41 15.01
CA ARG A 10 -42.74 -9.28 15.67
C ARG A 10 -41.34 -8.69 15.43
N ARG A 11 -40.91 -7.89 16.42
CA ARG A 11 -39.52 -7.56 16.76
C ARG A 11 -38.68 -6.95 15.62
N GLN A 12 -38.72 -5.62 15.58
CA GLN A 12 -37.72 -4.76 14.97
C GLN A 12 -36.38 -4.96 15.74
N ASP A 13 -35.71 -6.10 15.55
CA ASP A 13 -34.44 -6.42 16.20
C ASP A 13 -33.40 -5.45 15.65
N GLN A 14 -33.10 -4.39 16.41
CA GLN A 14 -32.16 -3.32 16.01
C GLN A 14 -30.69 -3.77 15.95
N GLY A 15 -30.45 -5.06 15.77
CA GLY A 15 -29.18 -5.74 15.93
C GLY A 15 -28.68 -5.75 17.37
N LEU A 16 -27.67 -6.57 17.61
CA LEU A 16 -27.09 -6.80 18.93
C LEU A 16 -26.22 -5.59 19.34
N LYS A 17 -26.60 -4.89 20.41
CA LYS A 17 -25.85 -3.73 20.92
C LYS A 17 -24.39 -4.07 21.27
N TRP A 18 -24.16 -5.25 21.83
CA TRP A 18 -22.81 -5.72 22.17
C TRP A 18 -21.94 -5.95 20.94
N ALA A 19 -22.54 -6.37 19.81
CA ALA A 19 -21.81 -6.55 18.56
C ALA A 19 -21.31 -5.20 18.03
N ARG A 20 -22.10 -4.11 18.15
CA ARG A 20 -21.63 -2.76 17.80
C ARG A 20 -20.48 -2.28 18.65
N ILE A 21 -20.53 -2.53 19.96
CA ILE A 21 -19.45 -2.16 20.87
C ILE A 21 -18.18 -2.95 20.51
N ALA A 22 -18.30 -4.26 20.28
CA ALA A 22 -17.17 -5.09 19.84
C ALA A 22 -16.58 -4.60 18.50
N MET A 23 -17.45 -4.29 17.52
CA MET A 23 -17.01 -3.74 16.24
C MET A 23 -16.33 -2.38 16.39
N ALA A 24 -16.83 -1.50 17.26
CA ALA A 24 -16.20 -0.21 17.54
C ALA A 24 -14.80 -0.40 18.13
N VAL A 25 -14.63 -1.30 19.12
CA VAL A 25 -13.32 -1.60 19.71
C VAL A 25 -12.34 -2.14 18.66
N LEU A 26 -12.76 -3.13 17.86
CA LEU A 26 -11.92 -3.70 16.80
C LEU A 26 -11.57 -2.67 15.72
N ALA A 27 -12.52 -1.81 15.34
CA ALA A 27 -12.29 -0.74 14.38
C ALA A 27 -11.30 0.31 14.93
N THR A 28 -11.37 0.65 16.22
CA THR A 28 -10.37 1.52 16.87
C THR A 28 -8.98 0.90 16.81
N VAL A 29 -8.84 -0.41 17.08
CA VAL A 29 -7.55 -1.11 16.92
C VAL A 29 -7.07 -1.02 15.47
N GLY A 30 -7.95 -1.23 14.49
CA GLY A 30 -7.61 -1.11 13.06
C GLY A 30 -7.20 0.31 12.64
N VAL A 31 -7.83 1.35 13.20
CA VAL A 31 -7.43 2.76 12.98
C VAL A 31 -6.04 3.02 13.55
N ILE A 32 -5.73 2.51 14.75
CA ILE A 32 -4.41 2.67 15.37
C ILE A 32 -3.35 1.95 14.53
N ASP A 33 -3.63 0.70 14.14
CA ASP A 33 -2.74 -0.13 13.32
C ASP A 33 -2.41 0.57 11.98
N THR A 34 -3.43 0.83 11.16
CA THR A 34 -3.24 1.46 9.85
C THR A 34 -2.79 2.92 9.92
N GLY A 35 -3.15 3.64 10.99
CA GLY A 35 -2.72 5.00 11.27
C GLY A 35 -1.23 5.08 11.59
N SER A 36 -0.72 4.15 12.38
CA SER A 36 0.71 4.08 12.72
C SER A 36 1.59 3.87 11.48
N ILE A 37 1.15 3.00 10.55
CA ILE A 37 1.82 2.76 9.27
C ILE A 37 1.81 4.03 8.40
N THR A 38 0.66 4.69 8.33
CA THR A 38 0.51 5.93 7.54
C THR A 38 1.43 7.03 8.07
N LEU A 39 1.51 7.19 9.40
CA LEU A 39 2.40 8.15 10.04
C LEU A 39 3.89 7.82 9.84
N LYS A 40 4.28 6.53 9.85
CA LYS A 40 5.64 6.10 9.48
C LYS A 40 5.97 6.51 8.04
N ARG A 41 5.04 6.31 7.11
CA ARG A 41 5.23 6.65 5.68
C ARG A 41 5.46 8.16 5.47
N TRP A 42 4.81 8.99 6.27
CA TRP A 42 5.00 10.45 6.25
C TRP A 42 6.20 10.93 7.07
N GLY A 43 6.99 10.03 7.66
CA GLY A 43 8.19 10.38 8.45
C GLY A 43 7.90 10.99 9.81
N LEU A 44 6.64 10.93 10.29
CA LEU A 44 6.22 11.45 11.60
C LEU A 44 6.55 10.48 12.76
N LEU A 45 6.73 9.20 12.45
CA LEU A 45 7.12 8.16 13.41
C LEU A 45 8.41 7.49 12.96
N GLY A 46 9.25 7.10 13.93
CA GLY A 46 10.47 6.33 13.68
C GLY A 46 10.22 4.91 13.17
N ASN A 47 11.25 4.07 13.19
CA ASN A 47 11.16 2.69 12.69
C ASN A 47 10.12 1.90 13.48
N LEU A 48 9.05 1.45 12.81
CA LEU A 48 8.12 0.46 13.35
C LEU A 48 8.87 -0.86 13.53
N THR A 49 9.06 -1.29 14.78
CA THR A 49 9.56 -2.61 15.09
C THR A 49 8.49 -3.65 14.75
N CYS A 50 8.71 -4.44 13.70
CA CYS A 50 7.82 -5.55 13.37
C CYS A 50 8.03 -6.69 14.37
N PRO A 51 7.01 -7.08 15.17
CA PRO A 51 7.20 -8.01 16.28
C PRO A 51 7.58 -9.44 15.88
N MET A 52 7.31 -9.84 14.63
CA MET A 52 7.43 -11.24 14.16
C MET A 52 8.10 -11.40 12.79
N GLY A 53 8.72 -10.35 12.25
CA GLY A 53 9.46 -10.42 11.00
C GLY A 53 10.44 -9.27 10.96
N ALA A 54 11.67 -9.54 10.52
CA ALA A 54 12.67 -8.52 10.21
C ALA A 54 12.17 -7.59 9.07
N ASP A 55 13.03 -7.13 8.18
CA ASP A 55 12.72 -6.18 7.09
C ASP A 55 11.57 -6.57 6.11
N GLY A 56 10.88 -7.69 6.33
CA GLY A 56 9.72 -8.15 5.56
C GLY A 56 8.53 -7.17 5.55
N CYS A 57 8.25 -6.49 6.66
CA CYS A 57 7.23 -5.44 6.67
C CYS A 57 7.62 -4.27 5.75
N ASP A 58 8.89 -3.87 5.77
CA ASP A 58 9.38 -2.80 4.91
C ASP A 58 9.42 -3.23 3.44
N LYS A 59 9.73 -4.50 3.15
CA LYS A 59 9.59 -5.06 1.80
C LYS A 59 8.15 -5.00 1.28
N VAL A 60 7.16 -5.36 2.11
CA VAL A 60 5.74 -5.32 1.72
C VAL A 60 5.24 -3.88 1.55
N LEU A 61 5.54 -2.99 2.52
CA LEU A 61 5.06 -1.60 2.50
C LEU A 61 5.71 -0.75 1.40
N ASN A 62 6.93 -1.08 0.98
CA ASN A 62 7.63 -0.42 -0.13
C ASN A 62 7.44 -1.13 -1.48
N SER A 63 6.66 -2.22 -1.54
CA SER A 63 6.32 -2.86 -2.80
C SER A 63 5.42 -1.97 -3.66
N ALA A 64 5.28 -2.31 -4.95
CA ALA A 64 4.40 -1.59 -5.87
C ALA A 64 2.94 -1.50 -5.37
N TRP A 65 2.47 -2.52 -4.64
CA TRP A 65 1.13 -2.58 -4.06
C TRP A 65 0.97 -1.76 -2.77
N GLY A 66 2.06 -1.21 -2.21
CA GLY A 66 2.03 -0.38 -1.00
C GLY A 66 1.50 1.05 -1.23
N THR A 67 1.43 1.49 -2.49
CA THR A 67 0.98 2.82 -2.88
C THR A 67 -0.14 2.75 -3.92
N LEU A 68 -0.96 3.80 -3.97
CA LEU A 68 -1.97 3.95 -5.01
C LEU A 68 -1.39 4.65 -6.24
N PRO A 69 -1.59 4.11 -7.45
CA PRO A 69 -1.08 4.71 -8.67
C PRO A 69 -1.70 6.10 -8.90
N GLY A 70 -0.85 7.11 -9.12
CA GLY A 70 -1.24 8.48 -9.53
C GLY A 70 -1.38 9.52 -8.41
N LEU A 71 -1.39 9.13 -7.14
CA LEU A 71 -1.57 10.06 -6.00
C LEU A 71 -0.48 9.93 -4.91
N ASP A 72 0.53 9.06 -5.11
CA ASP A 72 1.58 8.69 -4.13
C ASP A 72 1.07 8.41 -2.70
N LEU A 73 -0.22 8.06 -2.60
CA LEU A 73 -0.92 7.92 -1.34
C LEU A 73 -0.72 6.51 -0.81
N PRO A 74 -0.32 6.34 0.46
CA PRO A 74 -0.10 5.01 1.02
C PRO A 74 -1.43 4.26 1.12
N LEU A 75 -1.42 2.98 0.77
CA LEU A 75 -2.61 2.12 0.87
C LEU A 75 -3.17 2.09 2.30
N SER A 76 -2.31 2.26 3.31
CA SER A 76 -2.69 2.34 4.72
C SER A 76 -3.67 3.48 5.02
N LEU A 77 -3.67 4.57 4.24
CA LEU A 77 -4.63 5.66 4.41
C LEU A 77 -6.05 5.23 4.04
N ILE A 78 -6.22 4.41 2.99
CA ILE A 78 -7.53 3.79 2.69
C ILE A 78 -7.97 2.93 3.88
N GLY A 79 -7.03 2.19 4.49
CA GLY A 79 -7.28 1.42 5.70
C GLY A 79 -7.84 2.29 6.85
N VAL A 80 -7.19 3.43 7.14
CA VAL A 80 -7.64 4.38 8.17
C VAL A 80 -9.05 4.88 7.89
N LEU A 81 -9.34 5.26 6.64
CA LEU A 81 -10.66 5.73 6.24
C LEU A 81 -11.72 4.63 6.37
N ALA A 82 -11.40 3.40 6.00
CA ALA A 82 -12.32 2.26 6.06
C ALA A 82 -12.63 1.88 7.53
N TYR A 83 -11.61 1.70 8.37
CA TYR A 83 -11.82 1.45 9.79
C TYR A 83 -12.50 2.63 10.50
N GLY A 84 -12.17 3.87 10.12
CA GLY A 84 -12.84 5.07 10.62
C GLY A 84 -14.33 5.11 10.25
N ALA A 85 -14.69 4.71 9.02
CA ALA A 85 -16.09 4.61 8.59
C ALA A 85 -16.84 3.52 9.39
N VAL A 86 -16.22 2.37 9.64
CA VAL A 86 -16.78 1.31 10.50
C VAL A 86 -17.01 1.83 11.92
N LEU A 87 -16.00 2.48 12.51
CA LEU A 87 -16.08 3.07 13.85
C LEU A 87 -17.22 4.09 13.94
N LEU A 88 -17.31 5.01 12.98
CA LEU A 88 -18.36 6.01 12.92
C LEU A 88 -19.75 5.36 12.85
N MET A 89 -19.95 4.40 11.93
CA MET A 89 -21.24 3.72 11.78
C MET A 89 -21.61 2.84 12.98
N ALA A 90 -20.63 2.31 13.71
CA ALA A 90 -20.86 1.53 14.94
C ALA A 90 -21.27 2.43 16.13
N VAL A 91 -20.66 3.62 16.24
CA VAL A 91 -20.89 4.55 17.37
C VAL A 91 -22.11 5.45 17.15
N LEU A 92 -22.37 5.91 15.92
CA LEU A 92 -23.41 6.90 15.62
C LEU A 92 -24.80 6.51 16.18
N PRO A 93 -25.27 5.26 16.05
CA PRO A 93 -26.57 4.85 16.60
C PRO A 93 -26.60 4.67 18.14
N LEU A 94 -25.44 4.65 18.80
CA LEU A 94 -25.33 4.56 20.27
C LEU A 94 -25.45 5.93 20.93
N LEU A 95 -25.28 7.02 20.18
CA LEU A 95 -25.33 8.38 20.72
C LEU A 95 -26.78 8.79 21.07
N PRO A 96 -27.02 9.34 22.28
CA PRO A 96 -28.37 9.65 22.75
C PRO A 96 -29.06 10.81 22.02
N GLY A 97 -28.32 11.67 21.31
CA GLY A 97 -28.82 12.91 20.70
C GLY A 97 -29.39 12.81 19.27
N LEU A 98 -29.26 11.67 18.58
CA LEU A 98 -29.80 11.46 17.23
C LEU A 98 -31.07 10.60 17.31
N GLN A 99 -32.17 11.19 17.80
CA GLN A 99 -33.40 10.48 18.15
C GLN A 99 -34.48 10.44 17.05
N GLU A 100 -34.44 11.35 16.07
CA GLU A 100 -35.35 11.35 14.92
C GLU A 100 -34.95 10.19 13.99
N ASN A 101 -35.72 9.08 13.98
CA ASN A 101 -35.52 7.88 13.14
C ASN A 101 -34.40 6.88 13.53
N LYS A 102 -34.28 6.54 14.83
CA LYS A 102 -33.33 5.50 15.33
C LYS A 102 -33.38 4.17 14.58
N ALA A 103 -34.56 3.70 14.18
CA ALA A 103 -34.70 2.39 13.54
C ALA A 103 -34.12 2.36 12.11
N ASP A 104 -34.44 3.37 11.30
CA ASP A 104 -33.94 3.48 9.93
C ASP A 104 -32.44 3.76 9.90
N LEU A 105 -31.96 4.63 10.81
CA LEU A 105 -30.54 4.89 10.98
C LEU A 105 -29.78 3.61 11.40
N SER A 106 -30.34 2.84 12.33
CA SER A 106 -29.76 1.56 12.76
C SER A 106 -29.68 0.54 11.61
N ARG A 107 -30.74 0.46 10.78
CA ARG A 107 -30.77 -0.44 9.62
C ARG A 107 -29.77 -0.02 8.54
N ARG A 108 -29.69 1.27 8.23
CA ARG A 108 -28.74 1.83 7.26
C ARG A 108 -27.29 1.63 7.70
N THR A 109 -26.99 1.87 8.97
CA THR A 109 -25.66 1.65 9.53
C THR A 109 -25.28 0.18 9.56
N TRP A 110 -26.18 -0.76 9.87
CA TRP A 110 -25.88 -2.19 9.74
C TRP A 110 -25.55 -2.62 8.31
N TRP A 111 -26.33 -2.16 7.32
CA TRP A 111 -26.02 -2.40 5.90
C TRP A 111 -24.69 -1.78 5.47
N GLY A 112 -24.35 -0.60 6.00
CA GLY A 112 -23.06 0.04 5.79
C GLY A 112 -21.91 -0.75 6.42
N LEU A 113 -22.06 -1.17 7.67
CA LEU A 113 -21.10 -2.00 8.41
C LEU A 113 -20.82 -3.31 7.69
N PHE A 114 -21.87 -3.99 7.21
CA PHE A 114 -21.73 -5.22 6.42
C PHE A 114 -20.99 -4.95 5.10
N SER A 115 -21.42 -3.95 4.33
CA SER A 115 -20.82 -3.64 3.02
C SER A 115 -19.34 -3.28 3.14
N VAL A 116 -18.99 -2.39 4.08
CA VAL A 116 -17.61 -1.95 4.28
C VAL A 116 -16.75 -3.09 4.83
N SER A 117 -17.22 -3.84 5.84
CA SER A 117 -16.45 -4.95 6.41
C SER A 117 -16.23 -6.08 5.40
N LEU A 118 -17.23 -6.38 4.56
CA LEU A 118 -17.09 -7.35 3.48
C LEU A 118 -16.05 -6.89 2.46
N ALA A 119 -16.12 -5.63 2.01
CA ALA A 119 -15.15 -5.10 1.07
C ALA A 119 -13.73 -5.14 1.65
N MET A 120 -13.55 -4.76 2.91
CA MET A 120 -12.27 -4.83 3.61
C MET A 120 -11.75 -6.27 3.73
N ALA A 121 -12.61 -7.23 4.09
CA ALA A 121 -12.22 -8.63 4.21
C ALA A 121 -11.78 -9.22 2.86
N VAL A 122 -12.56 -9.00 1.80
CA VAL A 122 -12.22 -9.49 0.45
C VAL A 122 -10.94 -8.85 -0.07
N PHE A 123 -10.79 -7.53 0.06
CA PHE A 123 -9.58 -6.85 -0.36
C PHE A 123 -8.36 -7.28 0.45
N SER A 124 -8.50 -7.49 1.76
CA SER A 124 -7.42 -8.01 2.62
C SER A 124 -6.97 -9.41 2.20
N LEU A 125 -7.90 -10.28 1.77
CA LEU A 125 -7.54 -11.60 1.23
C LEU A 125 -6.73 -11.49 -0.07
N VAL A 126 -7.04 -10.52 -0.93
CA VAL A 126 -6.23 -10.22 -2.13
C VAL A 126 -4.81 -9.82 -1.72
N LEU A 127 -4.66 -8.90 -0.76
CA LEU A 127 -3.34 -8.47 -0.28
C LEU A 127 -2.54 -9.60 0.37
N VAL A 128 -3.20 -10.45 1.17
CA VAL A 128 -2.57 -11.66 1.75
C VAL A 128 -2.12 -12.61 0.65
N GLY A 129 -2.93 -12.80 -0.39
CA GLY A 129 -2.55 -13.55 -1.57
C GLY A 129 -1.29 -12.99 -2.24
N LEU A 130 -1.20 -11.68 -2.43
CA LEU A 130 0.00 -11.04 -3.00
C LEU A 130 1.24 -11.24 -2.13
N MET A 131 1.12 -11.15 -0.80
CA MET A 131 2.24 -11.39 0.12
C MET A 131 2.80 -12.81 -0.04
N VAL A 132 1.93 -13.81 -0.20
CA VAL A 132 2.31 -15.22 -0.32
C VAL A 132 2.84 -15.57 -1.72
N PHE A 133 2.17 -15.10 -2.78
CA PHE A 133 2.47 -15.55 -4.14
C PHE A 133 3.42 -14.64 -4.93
N LYS A 134 3.56 -13.36 -4.55
CA LYS A 134 4.33 -12.37 -5.32
C LYS A 134 5.49 -11.75 -4.54
N ILE A 135 5.25 -11.35 -3.29
CA ILE A 135 6.26 -10.61 -2.50
C ILE A 135 7.17 -11.58 -1.72
N GLU A 136 6.67 -12.77 -1.40
CA GLU A 136 7.35 -13.80 -0.62
C GLU A 136 7.88 -13.24 0.72
N ALA A 137 7.10 -12.36 1.35
CA ALA A 137 7.44 -11.74 2.62
C ALA A 137 6.20 -11.51 3.48
N PHE A 138 6.38 -11.65 4.78
CA PHE A 138 5.30 -11.51 5.76
C PHE A 138 5.34 -10.14 6.41
N CYS A 139 4.18 -9.47 6.44
CA CYS A 139 3.97 -8.24 7.18
C CYS A 139 2.95 -8.49 8.30
N PHE A 140 3.39 -8.37 9.56
CA PHE A 140 2.55 -8.59 10.72
C PHE A 140 1.32 -7.68 10.73
N PHE A 141 1.49 -6.39 10.43
CA PHE A 141 0.40 -5.42 10.42
C PHE A 141 -0.64 -5.75 9.33
N CYS A 142 -0.22 -6.19 8.15
CA CYS A 142 -1.15 -6.61 7.10
C CYS A 142 -1.97 -7.85 7.50
N VAL A 143 -1.34 -8.82 8.19
CA VAL A 143 -2.03 -10.01 8.71
C VAL A 143 -3.00 -9.62 9.83
N LEU A 144 -2.59 -8.74 10.75
CA LEU A 144 -3.44 -8.22 11.81
C LEU A 144 -4.69 -7.54 11.22
N SER A 145 -4.50 -6.66 10.24
CA SER A 145 -5.60 -6.00 9.53
C SER A 145 -6.52 -7.00 8.81
N ALA A 146 -5.98 -8.06 8.21
CA ALA A 146 -6.79 -9.12 7.59
C ALA A 146 -7.67 -9.86 8.62
N VAL A 147 -7.11 -10.19 9.78
CA VAL A 147 -7.85 -10.83 10.90
C VAL A 147 -8.92 -9.89 11.44
N LEU A 148 -8.60 -8.61 11.67
CA LEU A 148 -9.56 -7.61 12.14
C LEU A 148 -10.72 -7.43 11.15
N SER A 149 -10.41 -7.32 9.86
CA SER A 149 -11.42 -7.18 8.79
C SER A 149 -12.36 -8.39 8.72
N LEU A 150 -11.81 -9.61 8.84
CA LEU A 150 -12.62 -10.83 8.85
C LEU A 150 -13.51 -10.90 10.10
N ALA A 151 -12.97 -10.54 11.28
CA ALA A 151 -13.73 -10.50 12.52
C ALA A 151 -14.88 -9.48 12.45
N LEU A 152 -14.64 -8.28 11.91
CA LEU A 152 -15.67 -7.26 11.68
C LEU A 152 -16.75 -7.76 10.72
N PHE A 153 -16.37 -8.45 9.65
CA PHE A 153 -17.32 -9.04 8.71
C PHE A 153 -18.21 -10.09 9.38
N VAL A 154 -17.63 -11.02 10.14
CA VAL A 154 -18.39 -12.03 10.89
C VAL A 154 -19.33 -11.38 11.91
N LEU A 155 -18.86 -10.39 12.68
CA LEU A 155 -19.69 -9.64 13.61
C LEU A 155 -20.81 -8.87 12.92
N SER A 156 -20.58 -8.37 11.70
CA SER A 156 -21.62 -7.68 10.92
C SER A 156 -22.77 -8.61 10.53
N ILE A 157 -22.46 -9.86 10.19
CA ILE A 157 -23.45 -10.88 9.86
C ILE A 157 -24.23 -11.30 11.11
N VAL A 158 -23.51 -11.68 12.18
CA VAL A 158 -24.12 -12.20 13.41
C VAL A 158 -24.89 -11.12 14.18
N GLY A 159 -24.39 -9.88 14.15
CA GLY A 159 -24.95 -8.76 14.91
C GLY A 159 -26.14 -8.07 14.25
N GLY A 160 -26.30 -8.16 12.93
CA GLY A 160 -27.12 -7.24 12.13
C GLY A 160 -28.64 -7.37 12.22
N GLY A 161 -29.19 -8.41 12.85
CA GLY A 161 -30.65 -8.57 12.98
C GLY A 161 -31.38 -8.52 11.62
N TRP A 162 -30.86 -9.22 10.62
CA TRP A 162 -31.26 -9.08 9.21
C TRP A 162 -32.69 -9.58 8.96
N ASP A 163 -33.53 -8.72 8.37
CA ASP A 163 -34.91 -9.06 8.02
C ASP A 163 -34.99 -10.13 6.91
N ASP A 164 -34.12 -10.00 5.88
CA ASP A 164 -34.12 -10.84 4.68
C ASP A 164 -32.72 -11.43 4.42
N PRO A 165 -32.42 -12.67 4.86
CA PRO A 165 -31.10 -13.28 4.67
C PRO A 165 -30.77 -13.51 3.20
N GLY A 166 -31.77 -13.78 2.35
CA GLY A 166 -31.56 -13.95 0.90
C GLY A 166 -31.03 -12.69 0.22
N LEU A 167 -31.56 -11.52 0.59
CA LEU A 167 -31.10 -10.23 0.06
C LEU A 167 -29.68 -9.89 0.55
N LEU A 168 -29.37 -10.24 1.81
CA LEU A 168 -28.02 -10.11 2.36
C LEU A 168 -27.01 -10.93 1.57
N VAL A 169 -27.30 -12.22 1.34
CA VAL A 169 -26.40 -13.11 0.61
C VAL A 169 -26.23 -12.64 -0.83
N PHE A 170 -27.32 -12.31 -1.53
CA PHE A 170 -27.25 -11.85 -2.92
C PHE A 170 -26.43 -10.57 -3.08
N ARG A 171 -26.73 -9.53 -2.29
CA ARG A 171 -25.97 -8.27 -2.33
C ARG A 171 -24.53 -8.46 -1.86
N GLY A 172 -24.32 -9.32 -0.86
CA GLY A 172 -23.00 -9.70 -0.38
C GLY A 172 -22.16 -10.34 -1.48
N ILE A 173 -22.69 -11.34 -2.20
CA ILE A 173 -21.96 -11.99 -3.30
C ILE A 173 -21.62 -10.99 -4.40
N LEU A 174 -22.57 -10.15 -4.82
CA LEU A 174 -22.30 -9.14 -5.86
C LEU A 174 -21.21 -8.16 -5.44
N LEU A 175 -21.25 -7.67 -4.20
CA LEU A 175 -20.24 -6.77 -3.66
C LEU A 175 -18.88 -7.47 -3.54
N ALA A 176 -18.86 -8.71 -3.04
CA ALA A 176 -17.64 -9.49 -2.91
C ALA A 176 -16.98 -9.74 -4.28
N LEU A 177 -17.76 -10.09 -5.30
CA LEU A 177 -17.28 -10.26 -6.67
C LEU A 177 -16.75 -8.94 -7.24
N ALA A 178 -17.49 -7.84 -7.06
CA ALA A 178 -17.05 -6.52 -7.54
C ALA A 178 -15.73 -6.09 -6.90
N VAL A 179 -15.58 -6.27 -5.58
CA VAL A 179 -14.35 -5.93 -4.85
C VAL A 179 -13.22 -6.88 -5.21
N LEU A 180 -13.48 -8.18 -5.36
CA LEU A 180 -12.48 -9.15 -5.76
C LEU A 180 -11.94 -8.84 -7.15
N LEU A 181 -12.83 -8.65 -8.13
CA LEU A 181 -12.44 -8.30 -9.51
C LEU A 181 -11.71 -6.96 -9.54
N GLY A 182 -12.23 -5.93 -8.86
CA GLY A 182 -11.57 -4.62 -8.76
C GLY A 182 -10.19 -4.71 -8.12
N GLY A 183 -10.05 -5.46 -7.03
CA GLY A 183 -8.79 -5.71 -6.34
C GLY A 183 -7.78 -6.47 -7.20
N LEU A 184 -8.21 -7.50 -7.92
CA LEU A 184 -7.34 -8.25 -8.84
C LEU A 184 -6.92 -7.42 -10.07
N ILE A 185 -7.84 -6.63 -10.63
CA ILE A 185 -7.53 -5.71 -11.74
C ILE A 185 -6.50 -4.69 -11.27
N TRP A 186 -6.73 -4.04 -10.12
CA TRP A 186 -5.77 -3.11 -9.53
C TRP A 186 -4.42 -3.78 -9.28
N ALA A 187 -4.41 -4.95 -8.65
CA ALA A 187 -3.18 -5.69 -8.36
C ALA A 187 -2.40 -6.04 -9.62
N SER A 188 -3.10 -6.39 -10.70
CA SER A 188 -2.50 -6.68 -12.01
C SER A 188 -1.97 -5.42 -12.70
N VAL A 189 -2.70 -4.29 -12.64
CA VAL A 189 -2.27 -3.03 -13.24
C VAL A 189 -0.99 -2.50 -12.58
N VAL A 190 -0.87 -2.70 -11.27
CA VAL A 190 0.27 -2.23 -10.47
C VAL A 190 1.43 -3.25 -10.45
N ASP A 191 1.24 -4.48 -10.95
CA ASP A 191 2.30 -5.51 -10.99
C ASP A 191 3.49 -5.07 -11.88
N PRO A 192 4.71 -4.93 -11.32
CA PRO A 192 5.90 -4.57 -12.10
C PRO A 192 6.19 -5.54 -13.25
N ASN A 193 5.84 -6.82 -13.09
CA ASN A 193 6.05 -7.83 -14.14
C ASN A 193 5.20 -7.53 -15.39
N ARG A 194 4.04 -6.89 -15.21
CA ARG A 194 3.19 -6.47 -16.34
C ARG A 194 3.86 -5.36 -17.14
N GLN A 195 4.60 -4.47 -16.48
CA GLN A 195 5.39 -3.43 -17.15
C GLN A 195 6.63 -4.02 -17.83
N GLN A 196 7.28 -5.03 -17.24
CA GLN A 196 8.39 -5.74 -17.88
C GLN A 196 7.98 -6.38 -19.21
N ALA A 197 6.78 -6.97 -19.25
CA ALA A 197 6.25 -7.61 -20.45
C ALA A 197 6.04 -6.64 -21.63
N SER A 198 5.83 -5.35 -21.37
CA SER A 198 5.65 -4.33 -22.44
C SER A 198 6.95 -3.67 -22.90
N ILE A 199 8.02 -3.69 -22.10
CA ILE A 199 9.32 -3.06 -22.40
C ILE A 199 10.37 -4.10 -22.87
N GLY A 200 10.05 -5.37 -22.69
CA GLY A 200 10.86 -6.54 -23.05
C GLY A 200 11.78 -6.98 -21.91
N PRO A 201 12.25 -8.24 -21.92
CA PRO A 201 13.10 -8.80 -20.87
C PRO A 201 14.37 -7.97 -20.63
N GLY A 202 14.81 -7.93 -19.37
CA GLY A 202 16.06 -7.28 -18.97
C GLY A 202 16.05 -5.75 -18.98
N ALA A 203 14.92 -5.10 -19.28
CA ALA A 203 14.84 -3.64 -19.29
C ALA A 203 14.56 -3.05 -17.90
N PRO A 204 15.22 -1.95 -17.51
CA PRO A 204 14.92 -1.25 -16.26
C PRO A 204 13.56 -0.51 -16.32
N GLU A 205 12.95 -0.29 -15.15
CA GLU A 205 11.71 0.48 -15.02
C GLU A 205 11.87 1.90 -15.61
N PRO A 206 10.90 2.41 -16.38
CA PRO A 206 11.00 3.73 -16.99
C PRO A 206 10.85 4.83 -15.94
N VAL A 207 11.80 5.77 -15.92
CA VAL A 207 11.74 6.96 -15.07
C VAL A 207 10.85 8.00 -15.76
N ILE A 208 9.76 8.38 -15.10
CA ILE A 208 8.78 9.36 -15.62
C ILE A 208 8.76 10.68 -14.83
N THR A 209 9.48 10.76 -13.71
CA THR A 209 9.58 11.99 -12.92
C THR A 209 10.33 13.08 -13.69
N VAL A 210 9.95 14.34 -13.51
CA VAL A 210 10.56 15.48 -14.21
C VAL A 210 11.89 15.85 -13.53
N SER A 211 12.89 16.20 -14.33
CA SER A 211 14.18 16.69 -13.82
C SER A 211 14.15 18.22 -13.73
N SER A 212 14.61 18.78 -12.61
CA SER A 212 14.93 20.20 -12.50
C SER A 212 16.27 20.50 -13.20
N PRO A 213 16.54 21.75 -13.60
CA PRO A 213 17.83 22.13 -14.18
C PRO A 213 19.03 21.76 -13.28
N ALA A 214 18.87 21.90 -11.96
CA ALA A 214 19.88 21.50 -10.97
C ALA A 214 20.18 19.99 -11.03
N LYS A 215 19.15 19.14 -11.10
CA LYS A 215 19.31 17.69 -11.23
C LYS A 215 20.06 17.31 -12.50
N VAL A 216 19.74 17.97 -13.63
CA VAL A 216 20.42 17.73 -14.91
C VAL A 216 21.89 18.12 -14.80
N ALA A 217 22.18 19.32 -14.27
CA ALA A 217 23.54 19.81 -14.12
C ALA A 217 24.39 18.95 -13.16
N LEU A 218 23.80 18.44 -12.07
CA LEU A 218 24.47 17.48 -11.18
C LEU A 218 24.76 16.16 -11.89
N ALA A 219 23.81 15.60 -12.64
CA ALA A 219 24.01 14.35 -13.36
C ALA A 219 25.11 14.46 -14.43
N GLU A 220 25.17 15.59 -15.14
CA GLU A 220 26.25 15.87 -16.09
C GLU A 220 27.60 15.99 -15.38
N HIS A 221 27.67 16.68 -14.25
CA HIS A 221 28.90 16.77 -13.45
C HIS A 221 29.38 15.40 -12.96
N LEU A 222 28.48 14.57 -12.45
CA LEU A 222 28.80 13.21 -12.00
C LEU A 222 29.42 12.40 -13.14
N THR A 223 28.79 12.40 -14.31
CA THR A 223 29.34 11.67 -15.47
C THR A 223 30.67 12.24 -15.94
N ASN A 224 30.81 13.57 -16.01
CA ASN A 224 32.03 14.25 -16.45
C ASN A 224 33.20 14.06 -15.47
N SER A 225 32.92 13.94 -14.17
CA SER A 225 33.90 13.62 -13.13
C SER A 225 34.23 12.12 -13.06
N GLY A 226 33.61 11.29 -13.91
CA GLY A 226 33.87 9.87 -14.00
C GLY A 226 33.12 9.02 -12.96
N ALA A 227 32.12 9.59 -12.28
CA ALA A 227 31.27 8.82 -11.39
C ALA A 227 30.47 7.76 -12.15
N VAL A 228 30.32 6.59 -11.53
CA VAL A 228 29.56 5.45 -12.09
C VAL A 228 28.56 4.97 -11.06
N ILE A 229 27.34 4.67 -11.50
CA ILE A 229 26.36 3.96 -10.68
C ILE A 229 26.17 2.54 -11.22
N TYR A 230 26.39 1.56 -10.35
CA TYR A 230 26.15 0.14 -10.61
C TYR A 230 24.74 -0.22 -10.14
N THR A 231 23.94 -0.76 -11.05
CA THR A 231 22.52 -1.04 -10.81
C THR A 231 22.13 -2.43 -11.28
N ALA A 232 20.97 -2.90 -10.85
CA ALA A 232 20.29 -4.04 -11.46
C ALA A 232 18.92 -3.60 -11.98
N TYR A 233 18.45 -4.11 -13.12
CA TYR A 233 17.18 -3.67 -13.69
C TYR A 233 15.97 -3.94 -12.78
N TRP A 234 16.02 -4.99 -11.94
CA TRP A 234 14.98 -5.37 -10.96
C TRP A 234 15.13 -4.70 -9.59
N CYS A 235 16.17 -3.89 -9.39
CA CYS A 235 16.47 -3.30 -8.10
C CYS A 235 15.57 -2.08 -7.85
N SER A 236 14.62 -2.19 -6.91
CA SER A 236 13.71 -1.10 -6.53
C SER A 236 14.46 0.16 -6.07
N HIS A 237 15.48 -0.01 -5.23
CA HIS A 237 16.32 1.09 -4.76
C HIS A 237 17.09 1.80 -5.87
N CYS A 238 17.42 1.08 -6.95
CA CYS A 238 18.06 1.64 -8.12
C CYS A 238 17.07 2.50 -8.91
N THR A 239 15.82 2.06 -9.00
CA THR A 239 14.72 2.89 -9.52
C THR A 239 14.50 4.12 -8.65
N ASP A 240 14.47 3.99 -7.32
CA ASP A 240 14.31 5.12 -6.40
C ASP A 240 15.40 6.18 -6.62
N GLN A 241 16.66 5.76 -6.69
CA GLN A 241 17.79 6.65 -6.98
C GLN A 241 17.60 7.37 -8.33
N LYS A 242 17.19 6.66 -9.39
CA LYS A 242 16.95 7.26 -10.71
C LYS A 242 15.76 8.23 -10.70
N LYS A 243 14.69 7.92 -9.95
CA LYS A 243 13.52 8.79 -9.78
C LYS A 243 13.87 10.11 -9.08
N MET A 244 14.83 10.10 -8.14
CA MET A 244 15.33 11.33 -7.51
C MET A 244 15.92 12.30 -8.54
N PHE A 245 16.66 11.79 -9.54
CA PHE A 245 17.19 12.59 -10.66
C PHE A 245 16.12 12.99 -11.68
N GLY A 246 15.15 12.12 -11.94
CA GLY A 246 14.16 12.31 -13.00
C GLY A 246 14.62 11.83 -14.37
N LYS A 247 13.71 11.87 -15.33
CA LYS A 247 13.84 11.24 -16.65
C LYS A 247 15.03 11.77 -17.45
N GLU A 248 15.21 13.09 -17.48
CA GLU A 248 16.26 13.71 -18.29
C GLU A 248 17.63 13.54 -17.63
N ALA A 249 17.76 13.87 -16.35
CA ALA A 249 19.01 13.79 -15.62
C ALA A 249 19.51 12.33 -15.50
N SER A 250 18.62 11.36 -15.28
CA SER A 250 19.03 9.95 -15.18
C SER A 250 19.63 9.39 -16.48
N GLN A 251 19.24 9.94 -17.64
CA GLN A 251 19.85 9.58 -18.94
C GLN A 251 21.27 10.13 -19.10
N LYS A 252 21.66 11.15 -18.33
CA LYS A 252 23.01 11.72 -18.34
C LYS A 252 23.98 10.92 -17.50
N LEU A 253 23.50 10.09 -16.58
CA LEU A 253 24.34 9.30 -15.67
C LEU A 253 25.03 8.14 -16.41
N LYS A 254 26.28 7.87 -16.01
CA LYS A 254 26.97 6.64 -16.39
C LYS A 254 26.47 5.47 -15.54
N ILE A 255 25.47 4.76 -16.06
CA ILE A 255 24.83 3.61 -15.42
C ILE A 255 25.41 2.31 -15.98
N VAL A 256 25.86 1.42 -15.09
CA VAL A 256 26.29 0.06 -15.42
C VAL A 256 25.21 -0.91 -14.95
N GLU A 257 24.77 -1.78 -15.87
CA GLU A 257 23.81 -2.86 -15.59
C GLU A 257 24.56 -4.11 -15.15
N CYS A 258 24.35 -4.56 -13.91
CA CYS A 258 25.07 -5.66 -13.31
C CYS A 258 24.30 -6.99 -13.31
N ALA A 259 23.01 -6.96 -13.66
CA ALA A 259 22.16 -8.14 -13.81
C ALA A 259 22.65 -9.09 -14.92
N PRO A 260 22.87 -10.40 -14.68
CA PRO A 260 23.27 -11.33 -15.75
C PRO A 260 22.31 -11.38 -16.94
N ASP A 261 21.01 -11.26 -16.67
CA ASP A 261 19.90 -11.26 -17.62
C ASP A 261 19.42 -9.83 -17.97
N GLY A 262 20.16 -8.80 -17.54
CA GLY A 262 19.91 -7.41 -17.86
C GLY A 262 20.26 -7.05 -19.30
N ARG A 263 19.56 -6.06 -19.84
CA ARG A 263 19.85 -5.54 -21.18
C ARG A 263 21.18 -4.80 -21.18
N ASN A 264 22.07 -5.17 -22.10
CA ASN A 264 23.45 -4.65 -22.18
C ASN A 264 24.21 -4.85 -20.87
N SER A 265 24.01 -6.01 -20.24
CA SER A 265 24.67 -6.36 -18.98
C SER A 265 26.20 -6.31 -19.06
N GLU A 266 26.80 -5.74 -18.02
CA GLU A 266 28.22 -5.76 -17.73
C GLU A 266 28.50 -6.52 -16.41
N THR A 267 27.75 -7.59 -16.11
CA THR A 267 27.93 -8.40 -14.88
C THR A 267 29.40 -8.72 -14.58
N SER A 268 30.19 -9.10 -15.58
CA SER A 268 31.61 -9.42 -15.42
C SER A 268 32.43 -8.24 -14.91
N LEU A 269 32.09 -7.00 -15.30
CA LEU A 269 32.70 -5.78 -14.75
C LEU A 269 32.34 -5.62 -13.27
N CYS A 270 31.06 -5.79 -12.93
CA CYS A 270 30.58 -5.64 -11.56
C CYS A 270 31.21 -6.68 -10.61
N GLN A 271 31.37 -7.93 -11.07
CA GLN A 271 32.07 -8.97 -10.32
C GLN A 271 33.54 -8.62 -10.08
N ARG A 272 34.26 -8.14 -11.11
CA ARG A 272 35.67 -7.71 -10.96
C ARG A 272 35.83 -6.50 -10.04
N LYS A 273 34.84 -5.62 -10.00
CA LYS A 273 34.80 -4.44 -9.11
C LYS A 273 34.39 -4.78 -7.68
N GLY A 274 33.94 -6.01 -7.40
CA GLY A 274 33.48 -6.41 -6.07
C GLY A 274 32.17 -5.75 -5.65
N ILE A 275 31.23 -5.58 -6.58
CA ILE A 275 29.91 -5.01 -6.26
C ILE A 275 29.05 -6.05 -5.53
N GLU A 276 28.81 -5.84 -4.24
CA GLU A 276 28.04 -6.75 -3.38
C GLU A 276 26.54 -6.39 -3.28
N GLY A 277 26.16 -5.15 -3.62
CA GLY A 277 24.79 -4.66 -3.49
C GLY A 277 24.46 -3.52 -4.45
N PHE A 278 23.17 -3.26 -4.64
CA PHE A 278 22.67 -2.25 -5.57
C PHE A 278 21.70 -1.25 -4.90
N PRO A 279 21.70 0.03 -5.29
CA PRO A 279 22.71 0.64 -6.16
C PRO A 279 24.06 0.73 -5.44
N SER A 280 25.15 0.83 -6.18
CA SER A 280 26.46 1.20 -5.65
C SER A 280 27.08 2.30 -6.49
N TRP A 281 27.65 3.30 -5.84
CA TRP A 281 28.29 4.44 -6.50
C TRP A 281 29.80 4.29 -6.44
N GLU A 282 30.49 4.53 -7.56
CA GLU A 282 31.93 4.76 -7.61
C GLU A 282 32.16 6.23 -7.92
N ILE A 283 32.71 6.97 -6.96
CA ILE A 283 33.01 8.41 -7.09
C ILE A 283 34.45 8.61 -6.62
N ASN A 284 35.28 9.28 -7.42
CA ASN A 284 36.70 9.48 -7.12
C ASN A 284 37.45 8.17 -6.80
N GLY A 285 37.08 7.06 -7.45
CA GLY A 285 37.67 5.73 -7.26
C GLY A 285 37.22 5.00 -5.98
N LYS A 286 36.37 5.60 -5.15
CA LYS A 286 35.82 4.97 -3.95
C LYS A 286 34.44 4.39 -4.23
N LEU A 287 34.25 3.11 -3.92
CA LEU A 287 32.96 2.45 -3.94
C LEU A 287 32.18 2.74 -2.64
N ASP A 288 30.92 3.08 -2.79
CA ASP A 288 30.01 3.37 -1.68
C ASP A 288 28.59 2.88 -2.03
N SER A 289 28.10 1.91 -1.25
CA SER A 289 26.83 1.22 -1.52
C SER A 289 25.61 2.00 -1.06
N GLY A 290 24.44 1.62 -1.58
CA GLY A 290 23.14 2.14 -1.22
C GLY A 290 22.72 3.41 -1.95
N VAL A 291 21.45 3.76 -1.76
CA VAL A 291 20.84 4.99 -2.26
C VAL A 291 21.45 6.19 -1.53
N LYS A 292 21.72 7.28 -2.27
CA LYS A 292 22.30 8.52 -1.76
C LYS A 292 21.41 9.71 -2.12
N PRO A 293 21.12 10.60 -1.15
CA PRO A 293 20.52 11.90 -1.44
C PRO A 293 21.35 12.69 -2.46
N LEU A 294 20.69 13.52 -3.27
CA LEU A 294 21.36 14.30 -4.32
C LEU A 294 22.42 15.27 -3.74
N ASP A 295 22.14 15.88 -2.58
CA ASP A 295 23.10 16.72 -1.86
C ASP A 295 24.36 15.95 -1.47
N ARG A 296 24.21 14.69 -1.07
CA ARG A 296 25.36 13.83 -0.72
C ARG A 296 26.18 13.47 -1.95
N LEU A 297 25.53 13.24 -3.09
CA LEU A 297 26.23 13.00 -4.36
C LEU A 297 26.97 14.25 -4.84
N ALA A 298 26.37 15.44 -4.66
CA ALA A 298 27.01 16.71 -4.93
C ALA A 298 28.27 16.91 -4.07
N GLU A 299 28.18 16.66 -2.76
CA GLU A 299 29.31 16.73 -1.84
C GLU A 299 30.43 15.76 -2.22
N LEU A 300 30.10 14.47 -2.43
CA LEU A 300 31.07 13.42 -2.73
C LEU A 300 31.80 13.65 -4.06
N SER A 301 31.14 14.29 -5.03
CA SER A 301 31.70 14.60 -6.35
C SER A 301 32.36 15.98 -6.43
N GLY A 302 32.34 16.76 -5.34
CA GLY A 302 32.86 18.14 -5.33
C GLY A 302 32.10 19.10 -6.24
N TYR A 303 30.80 18.85 -6.46
CA TYR A 303 29.94 19.68 -7.27
C TYR A 303 29.75 21.09 -6.66
N LYS A 304 29.80 22.13 -7.49
CA LYS A 304 29.69 23.54 -7.07
C LYS A 304 28.57 24.30 -7.81
N GLY A 305 27.71 23.60 -8.54
CA GLY A 305 26.60 24.20 -9.26
C GLY A 305 25.35 24.38 -8.41
N PRO A 306 24.19 24.66 -9.03
CA PRO A 306 22.91 24.83 -8.34
C PRO A 306 22.51 23.58 -7.54
N THR A 307 22.05 23.77 -6.30
CA THR A 307 21.67 22.68 -5.38
C THR A 307 20.17 22.64 -5.07
N ASP A 308 19.35 23.36 -5.85
CA ASP A 308 17.89 23.33 -5.76
C ASP A 308 17.32 22.12 -6.51
N PHE A 309 17.61 20.93 -5.98
CA PHE A 309 17.25 19.67 -6.61
C PHE A 309 15.74 19.41 -6.60
#